data_AF-A0A511ULG4-F1
#
_entry.id   AF-A0A511ULG4-F1
#
_cell.length_a   1.000
_cell.length_b   1.000
_cell.length_c   1.000
_cell.angle_alpha   90.00
_cell.angle_beta   90.00
_cell.angle_gamma   90.00
#
_symmetry.space_group_name_H-M   'P 1'
#
loop_
_entity.id
_entity.type
_entity.pdbx_description
1 polymer ?
#
loop_
_entity_poly.entity_id
_entity_poly.type
_entity_poly.pdbx_seq_one_letter_code
_entity_poly.pdbx_strand_id
1 'polypeptide(L)'
;MLGFLQGFSYGLFMTCLPWLLVGLVNPALALPVAAQGRLQVVLRYCLIVPFISMLLWLTSLWGGFSPSLLGWLAGIVAIPVALPIERTLRGWLARRRERRREAQRVAEVRQRRAEEERKAYEAGVIVLDPERPPEGADDLVLAMCRTKQHLLAVNRPDLAILADRLYSRYRHVLDVLSSRFHTGELAFERSRGLVSQVCLGAVDTLTTMASQARGVVSVDGDYVRRRLAKGKQLSEEERAALVRRLDLLVETEHRLNELSARIESALTVLDDTAVSMARIETARPQASVTTDKALEDLRRFVEGADRYARKD
;
A
#
# COMPACT_ATOMS: atom_id res chain seq x y z
N MET A 1 4.60 14.61 -53.70
CA MET A 1 4.60 14.97 -52.25
C MET A 1 5.03 16.41 -51.99
N LEU A 2 6.14 16.88 -52.57
CA LEU A 2 6.71 18.20 -52.25
C LEU A 2 5.79 19.38 -52.63
N GLY A 3 5.10 19.32 -53.77
CA GLY A 3 4.08 20.31 -54.15
C GLY A 3 2.86 20.39 -53.20
N PHE A 4 2.51 19.28 -52.54
CA PHE A 4 1.46 19.28 -51.51
C PHE A 4 1.91 19.99 -50.23
N LEU A 5 3.16 19.78 -49.79
CA LEU A 5 3.73 20.51 -48.66
C LEU A 5 3.82 22.01 -48.95
N GLN A 6 4.18 22.39 -50.18
CA GLN A 6 4.16 23.80 -50.61
C GLN A 6 2.76 24.39 -50.47
N GLY A 7 1.74 23.77 -51.07
CA GLY A 7 0.35 24.21 -50.94
C GLY A 7 -0.10 24.31 -49.48
N PHE A 8 0.21 23.29 -48.68
CA PHE A 8 -0.15 23.22 -47.25
C PHE A 8 0.51 24.33 -46.43
N SER A 9 1.79 24.64 -46.68
CA SER A 9 2.49 25.73 -46.01
C SER A 9 1.82 27.08 -46.26
N TYR A 10 1.43 27.37 -47.51
CA TYR A 10 0.73 28.60 -47.87
C TYR A 10 -0.67 28.69 -47.27
N GLY A 11 -1.43 27.59 -47.29
CA GLY A 11 -2.76 27.54 -46.67
C GLY A 11 -2.70 27.76 -45.15
N LEU A 12 -1.68 27.20 -44.49
CA LEU A 12 -1.43 27.38 -43.06
C LEU A 12 -1.00 28.82 -42.73
N PHE A 13 -0.16 29.44 -43.57
CA PHE A 13 0.28 30.83 -43.38
C PHE A 13 -0.88 31.82 -43.53
N MET A 14 -1.70 31.65 -44.57
CA MET A 14 -2.85 32.53 -44.84
C MET A 14 -3.93 32.44 -43.75
N THR A 15 -4.06 31.29 -43.09
CA THR A 15 -5.01 31.12 -41.99
C THR A 15 -4.50 31.62 -40.64
N CYS A 16 -3.21 31.97 -40.51
CA CYS A 16 -2.66 32.50 -39.25
C CYS A 16 -3.32 33.82 -38.82
N LEU A 17 -3.46 34.76 -39.76
CA LEU A 17 -3.93 36.12 -39.48
C LEU A 17 -5.43 36.16 -39.11
N PRO A 18 -6.32 35.46 -39.84
CA PRO A 18 -7.72 35.33 -39.44
C PRO A 18 -7.89 34.66 -38.07
N TRP A 19 -7.14 33.59 -37.78
CA TRP A 19 -7.24 32.89 -36.48
C TRP A 19 -6.62 33.67 -35.32
N LEU A 20 -5.60 34.49 -35.57
CA LEU A 20 -5.06 35.45 -34.60
C LEU A 20 -6.14 36.47 -34.21
N LEU A 21 -6.84 37.05 -35.17
CA LEU A 21 -7.93 38.01 -34.92
C LEU A 21 -9.08 37.36 -34.15
N VAL A 22 -9.53 36.18 -34.60
CA VAL A 22 -10.59 35.42 -33.91
C VAL A 22 -10.17 35.08 -32.48
N GLY A 23 -8.92 34.69 -32.25
CA GLY A 23 -8.42 34.37 -30.91
C GLY A 23 -8.21 35.58 -30.00
N LEU A 24 -7.93 36.77 -30.56
CA LEU A 24 -7.84 38.02 -29.79
C LEU A 24 -9.22 38.49 -29.31
N VAL A 25 -10.26 38.31 -30.15
CA VAL A 25 -11.66 38.62 -29.80
C VAL A 25 -12.23 37.58 -28.84
N ASN A 26 -12.04 36.30 -29.13
CA ASN A 26 -12.47 35.21 -28.27
C ASN A 26 -11.41 34.09 -28.19
N PRO A 27 -10.59 34.06 -27.12
CA PRO A 27 -9.51 33.08 -26.98
C PRO A 27 -10.05 31.65 -26.86
N ALA A 28 -11.31 31.47 -26.44
CA ALA A 28 -11.95 30.17 -26.32
C ALA A 28 -12.33 29.56 -27.69
N LEU A 29 -12.23 30.28 -28.80
CA LEU A 29 -12.45 29.72 -30.14
C LEU A 29 -11.13 29.27 -30.80
N ALA A 30 -10.03 29.97 -30.52
CA ALA A 30 -8.73 29.71 -31.15
C ALA A 30 -7.78 28.86 -30.28
N LEU A 31 -8.09 28.61 -29.01
CA LEU A 31 -7.24 27.81 -28.12
C LEU A 31 -7.95 26.58 -27.55
N PRO A 32 -7.24 25.46 -27.35
CA PRO A 32 -7.81 24.20 -26.88
C PRO A 32 -7.94 24.09 -25.34
N VAL A 33 -7.59 25.12 -24.57
CA VAL A 33 -7.54 25.05 -23.10
C VAL A 33 -8.44 26.13 -22.49
N ALA A 34 -9.21 25.76 -21.45
CA ALA A 34 -10.24 26.61 -20.84
C ALA A 34 -9.73 27.80 -20.03
N ALA A 35 -8.44 27.83 -19.67
CA ALA A 35 -7.83 28.89 -18.88
C ALA A 35 -6.64 29.48 -19.63
N GLN A 36 -6.89 30.41 -20.58
CA GLN A 36 -5.80 31.01 -21.37
C GLN A 36 -6.01 32.49 -21.68
N GLY A 37 -4.96 33.27 -21.44
CA GLY A 37 -4.87 34.69 -21.73
C GLY A 37 -4.45 34.97 -23.18
N ARG A 38 -4.72 36.21 -23.63
CA ARG A 38 -4.51 36.69 -25.01
C ARG A 38 -3.07 36.49 -25.52
N LEU A 39 -2.08 36.45 -24.64
CA LEU A 39 -0.66 36.22 -24.98
C LEU A 39 -0.39 34.84 -25.61
N GLN A 40 -1.13 33.79 -25.21
CA GLN A 40 -0.93 32.46 -25.76
C GLN A 40 -1.49 32.32 -27.18
N VAL A 41 -2.55 33.08 -27.50
CA VAL A 41 -3.05 33.21 -28.88
C VAL A 41 -1.97 33.85 -29.75
N VAL A 42 -1.39 34.96 -29.27
CA VAL A 42 -0.30 35.66 -29.99
C VAL A 42 0.88 34.73 -30.19
N LEU A 43 1.37 34.05 -29.16
CA LEU A 43 2.50 33.12 -29.29
C LEU A 43 2.22 32.00 -30.31
N ARG A 44 1.02 31.40 -30.29
CA ARG A 44 0.69 30.28 -31.17
C ARG A 44 0.57 30.73 -32.63
N TYR A 45 -0.19 31.78 -32.90
CA TYR A 45 -0.52 32.19 -34.27
C TYR A 45 0.44 33.21 -34.88
N CYS A 46 1.18 33.95 -34.07
CA CYS A 46 2.20 34.91 -34.56
C CYS A 46 3.61 34.29 -34.63
N LEU A 47 3.89 33.24 -33.85
CA LEU A 47 5.25 32.67 -33.74
C LEU A 47 5.30 31.21 -34.17
N ILE A 48 4.48 30.33 -33.56
CA ILE A 48 4.59 28.87 -33.77
C ILE A 48 4.06 28.42 -35.15
N VAL A 49 2.81 28.75 -35.48
CA VAL A 49 2.19 28.36 -36.75
C VAL A 49 2.93 28.94 -37.97
N PRO A 50 3.33 30.22 -38.01
CA PRO A 50 4.10 30.76 -39.14
C PRO A 50 5.52 30.17 -39.21
N PHE A 51 6.16 29.85 -38.09
CA PHE A 51 7.45 29.14 -38.08
C PHE A 51 7.34 27.72 -38.67
N ILE A 52 6.29 26.98 -38.31
CA ILE A 52 6.02 25.66 -38.89
C ILE A 52 5.73 25.76 -40.39
N SER A 53 4.93 26.75 -40.80
CA SER A 53 4.67 27.03 -42.22
C SER A 53 5.97 27.34 -42.97
N MET A 54 6.85 28.18 -42.40
CA MET A 54 8.15 28.52 -42.99
C MET A 54 9.07 27.30 -43.10
N LEU A 55 9.12 26.43 -42.09
CA LEU A 55 9.89 25.18 -42.14
C LEU A 55 9.38 24.22 -43.21
N LEU A 56 8.06 24.06 -43.33
CA LEU A 56 7.43 23.23 -44.36
C LEU A 56 7.67 23.78 -45.76
N TRP A 57 7.66 25.11 -45.91
CA TRP A 57 8.01 25.78 -47.15
C TRP A 57 9.49 25.54 -47.50
N LEU A 58 10.41 25.79 -46.56
CA LEU A 58 11.85 25.65 -46.78
C LEU A 58 12.26 24.22 -47.15
N THR A 59 11.68 23.23 -46.46
CA THR A 59 11.94 21.80 -46.72
C THR A 59 11.34 21.33 -48.04
N SER A 60 10.35 22.05 -48.57
CA SER A 60 9.71 21.73 -49.86
C SER A 60 10.38 22.38 -51.08
N LEU A 61 11.32 23.31 -50.89
CA LEU A 61 12.03 24.01 -51.97
C LEU A 61 12.92 23.10 -52.82
N TRP A 62 13.36 21.97 -52.26
CA TRP A 62 14.18 20.97 -52.97
C TRP A 62 13.44 20.23 -54.10
N GLY A 63 12.11 20.37 -54.21
CA GLY A 63 11.26 19.65 -55.16
C GLY A 63 10.79 20.43 -56.40
N GLY A 64 11.28 21.64 -56.63
CA GLY A 64 10.76 22.56 -57.65
C GLY A 64 9.45 23.25 -57.23
N PHE A 65 9.06 24.32 -57.93
CA PHE A 65 7.90 25.16 -57.56
C PHE A 65 6.60 24.64 -58.22
N SER A 66 5.79 23.88 -57.47
CA SER A 66 4.51 23.33 -57.94
C SER A 66 3.48 23.19 -56.81
N PRO A 67 3.01 24.31 -56.21
CA PRO A 67 2.05 24.25 -55.11
C PRO A 67 0.75 23.59 -55.54
N SER A 68 0.35 22.53 -54.85
CA SER A 68 -0.88 21.81 -55.17
C SER A 68 -2.10 22.44 -54.48
N LEU A 69 -3.21 22.50 -55.22
CA LEU A 69 -4.48 23.06 -54.76
C LEU A 69 -5.06 22.24 -53.58
N LEU A 70 -4.88 20.92 -53.60
CA LEU A 70 -5.25 20.02 -52.50
C LEU A 70 -4.43 20.29 -51.22
N GLY A 71 -3.14 20.61 -51.36
CA GLY A 71 -2.30 21.00 -50.22
C GLY A 71 -2.78 22.31 -49.60
N TRP A 72 -3.11 23.28 -50.45
CA TRP A 72 -3.60 24.59 -50.01
C TRP A 72 -4.94 24.50 -49.26
N LEU A 73 -5.91 23.75 -49.78
CA LEU A 73 -7.18 23.51 -49.08
C LEU A 73 -6.99 22.76 -47.76
N ALA A 74 -6.09 21.77 -47.72
CA ALA A 74 -5.77 21.05 -46.49
C ALA A 74 -5.15 21.98 -45.42
N GLY A 75 -4.32 22.95 -45.83
CA GLY A 75 -3.74 23.95 -44.93
C GLY A 75 -4.79 24.90 -44.32
N ILE A 76 -5.84 25.24 -45.08
CA ILE A 76 -6.94 26.09 -44.61
C ILE A 76 -7.81 25.38 -43.57
N VAL A 77 -8.10 24.10 -43.81
CA VAL A 77 -9.00 23.29 -42.95
C VAL A 77 -8.26 22.67 -41.75
N ALA A 78 -6.92 22.66 -41.75
CA ALA A 78 -6.11 22.06 -40.69
C ALA A 78 -6.40 22.62 -39.29
N ILE A 79 -6.51 23.94 -39.15
CA ILE A 79 -6.72 24.60 -37.85
C ILE A 79 -8.11 24.30 -37.27
N PRO A 80 -9.24 24.49 -38.00
CA PRO A 80 -10.57 24.20 -37.46
C PRO A 80 -10.79 22.72 -37.12
N VAL A 81 -10.15 21.78 -37.83
CA VAL A 81 -10.28 20.34 -37.55
C VAL A 81 -9.39 19.89 -36.38
N ALA A 82 -8.19 20.46 -36.24
CA ALA A 82 -7.27 20.09 -35.16
C ALA A 82 -7.73 20.54 -33.77
N LEU A 83 -8.40 21.69 -33.67
CA LEU A 83 -8.85 22.27 -32.40
C LEU A 83 -9.82 21.37 -31.58
N PRO A 84 -10.90 20.81 -32.15
CA PRO A 84 -11.80 19.92 -31.40
C PRO A 84 -11.13 18.60 -30.99
N ILE A 85 -10.24 18.05 -31.83
CA ILE A 85 -9.49 16.82 -31.54
C ILE A 85 -8.50 17.05 -30.39
N GLU A 86 -7.80 18.19 -30.39
CA GLU A 86 -6.86 18.55 -29.32
C GLU A 86 -7.59 18.78 -27.98
N ARG A 87 -8.80 19.35 -28.02
CA ARG A 87 -9.67 19.56 -26.84
C ARG A 87 -10.15 18.25 -26.22
N THR A 88 -10.63 17.31 -27.04
CA THR A 88 -11.17 16.04 -26.54
C THR A 88 -10.06 15.15 -25.97
N LEU A 89 -8.91 15.04 -26.64
CA LEU A 89 -7.77 14.27 -26.17
C LEU A 89 -7.18 14.83 -24.87
N ARG A 90 -7.00 16.16 -24.78
CA ARG A 90 -6.48 16.77 -23.56
C ARG A 90 -7.48 16.73 -22.41
N GLY A 91 -8.78 16.92 -22.68
CA GLY A 91 -9.84 16.77 -21.67
C GLY A 91 -9.95 15.33 -21.14
N TRP A 92 -9.76 14.34 -22.00
CA TRP A 92 -9.71 12.92 -21.59
C TRP A 92 -8.46 12.60 -20.76
N LEU A 93 -7.28 13.10 -21.17
CA LEU A 93 -6.03 12.95 -20.43
C LEU A 93 -6.09 13.64 -19.05
N ALA A 94 -6.69 14.83 -18.97
CA ALA A 94 -6.89 15.56 -17.72
C ALA A 94 -7.81 14.79 -16.76
N ARG A 95 -8.97 14.33 -17.25
CA ARG A 95 -9.89 13.48 -16.47
C ARG A 95 -9.25 12.18 -15.99
N ARG A 96 -8.39 11.56 -16.81
CA ARG A 96 -7.64 10.36 -16.42
C ARG A 96 -6.61 10.65 -15.34
N ARG A 97 -5.97 11.83 -15.35
CA ARG A 97 -5.04 12.28 -14.30
C ARG A 97 -5.77 12.63 -13.01
N GLU A 98 -6.94 13.27 -13.09
CA GLU A 98 -7.79 13.58 -11.93
C GLU A 98 -8.30 12.31 -11.26
N ARG A 99 -8.85 11.36 -12.02
CA ARG A 99 -9.28 10.06 -11.47
C ARG A 99 -8.15 9.31 -10.76
N ARG A 100 -6.91 9.38 -11.28
CA ARG A 100 -5.74 8.80 -10.61
C ARG A 100 -5.41 9.52 -9.30
N ARG A 101 -5.47 10.85 -9.28
CA ARG A 101 -5.24 11.65 -8.06
C ARG A 101 -6.32 11.43 -7.02
N GLU A 102 -7.58 11.32 -7.43
CA GLU A 102 -8.70 11.01 -6.55
C GLU A 102 -8.56 9.60 -5.97
N ALA A 103 -8.24 8.60 -6.80
CA ALA A 103 -7.97 7.25 -6.33
C ALA A 103 -6.80 7.20 -5.33
N GLN A 104 -5.73 7.98 -5.56
CA GLN A 104 -4.62 8.12 -4.63
C GLN A 104 -5.06 8.76 -3.30
N ARG A 105 -5.81 9.87 -3.33
CA ARG A 105 -6.33 10.51 -2.10
C ARG A 105 -7.26 9.59 -1.33
N VAL A 106 -8.15 8.86 -2.02
CA VAL A 106 -9.06 7.90 -1.37
C VAL A 106 -8.26 6.75 -0.75
N ALA A 107 -7.21 6.26 -1.41
CA ALA A 107 -6.32 5.25 -0.84
C ALA A 107 -5.57 5.77 0.39
N GLU A 108 -5.01 6.99 0.33
CA GLU A 108 -4.33 7.64 1.46
C GLU A 108 -5.28 7.87 2.65
N VAL A 109 -6.50 8.34 2.41
CA VAL A 109 -7.50 8.53 3.48
C VAL A 109 -7.91 7.20 4.10
N ARG A 110 -8.07 6.13 3.30
CA ARG A 110 -8.33 4.79 3.83
C ARG A 110 -7.17 4.26 4.65
N GLN A 111 -5.93 4.47 4.21
CA GLN A 111 -4.74 4.08 4.95
C GLN A 111 -4.66 4.82 6.28
N ARG A 112 -4.84 6.14 6.29
CA ARG A 112 -4.86 6.93 7.53
C ARG A 112 -5.95 6.50 8.50
N ARG A 113 -7.17 6.23 8.01
CA ARG A 113 -8.24 5.71 8.86
C ARG A 113 -7.90 4.34 9.45
N ALA A 114 -7.36 3.43 8.65
CA ALA A 114 -6.91 2.13 9.15
C ALA A 114 -5.77 2.26 10.17
N GLU A 115 -4.85 3.20 9.99
CA GLU A 115 -3.80 3.52 10.97
C GLU A 115 -4.35 4.14 12.25
N GLU A 116 -5.33 5.04 12.16
CA GLU A 116 -6.01 5.64 13.31
C GLU A 116 -6.84 4.62 14.08
N GLU A 117 -7.56 3.72 13.39
CA GLU A 117 -8.28 2.59 13.99
C GLU A 117 -7.31 1.63 14.69
N ARG A 118 -6.16 1.33 14.08
CA ARG A 118 -5.09 0.54 14.72
C ARG A 118 -4.56 1.23 15.97
N LYS A 119 -4.23 2.52 15.90
CA LYS A 119 -3.76 3.31 17.06
C LYS A 119 -4.80 3.38 18.18
N ALA A 120 -6.08 3.53 17.85
CA ALA A 120 -7.17 3.54 18.82
C ALA A 120 -7.35 2.15 19.47
N TYR A 121 -7.20 1.08 18.70
CA TYR A 121 -7.21 -0.29 19.21
C TYR A 121 -5.96 -0.60 20.07
N GLU A 122 -4.83 0.03 19.75
CA GLU A 122 -3.57 -0.04 20.50
C GLU A 122 -3.56 0.82 21.77
N ALA A 123 -4.40 1.85 21.89
CA ALA A 123 -4.43 2.77 23.03
C ALA A 123 -4.79 2.12 24.38
N GLY A 124 -5.35 0.91 24.36
CA GLY A 124 -5.63 0.08 25.55
C GLY A 124 -4.60 -1.02 25.81
N VAL A 125 -3.49 -1.08 25.05
CA VAL A 125 -2.47 -2.12 25.18
C VAL A 125 -1.51 -1.77 26.32
N ILE A 126 -1.35 -2.70 27.25
CA ILE A 126 -0.36 -2.64 28.31
C ILE A 126 1.00 -2.93 27.67
N VAL A 127 1.90 -1.95 27.70
CA VAL A 127 3.26 -2.10 27.18
C VAL A 127 4.07 -2.95 28.16
N LEU A 128 4.58 -4.09 27.69
CA LEU A 128 5.45 -4.98 28.45
C LEU A 128 6.89 -4.47 28.33
N ASP A 129 7.49 -3.99 29.42
CA ASP A 129 8.91 -3.59 29.41
C ASP A 129 9.80 -4.83 29.52
N PRO A 130 10.62 -5.16 28.49
CA PRO A 130 11.52 -6.31 28.56
C PRO A 130 12.64 -6.18 29.60
N GLU A 131 13.05 -4.95 29.94
CA GLU A 131 14.13 -4.70 30.90
C GLU A 131 13.65 -4.72 32.35
N ARG A 132 12.35 -4.55 32.56
CA ARG A 132 11.71 -4.52 33.88
C ARG A 132 10.43 -5.36 33.86
N PRO A 133 10.56 -6.71 33.90
CA PRO A 133 9.39 -7.57 33.95
C PRO A 133 8.56 -7.27 35.21
N PRO A 134 7.22 -7.43 35.14
CA PRO A 134 6.35 -7.17 36.28
C PRO A 134 6.69 -8.08 37.47
N GLU A 135 6.52 -7.58 38.70
CA GLU A 135 6.78 -8.34 39.92
C GLU A 135 5.90 -9.59 39.98
N GLY A 136 6.51 -10.76 40.25
CA GLY A 136 5.81 -12.05 40.25
C GLY A 136 5.41 -12.56 38.87
N ALA A 137 6.05 -12.08 37.79
CA ALA A 137 5.83 -12.59 36.44
C ALA A 137 6.00 -14.11 36.37
N ASP A 138 5.01 -14.77 35.78
CA ASP A 138 5.11 -16.19 35.46
C ASP A 138 6.08 -16.45 34.29
N ASP A 139 6.44 -17.71 34.09
CA ASP A 139 7.38 -18.13 33.04
C ASP A 139 6.95 -17.69 31.63
N LEU A 140 5.64 -17.60 31.40
CA LEU A 140 5.06 -17.21 30.12
C LEU A 140 5.25 -15.72 29.85
N VAL A 141 4.98 -14.86 30.83
CA VAL A 141 5.24 -13.41 30.76
C VAL A 141 6.75 -13.16 30.56
N LEU A 142 7.60 -13.91 31.26
CA LEU A 142 9.05 -13.84 31.06
C LEU A 142 9.47 -14.29 29.64
N ALA A 143 8.77 -15.27 29.06
CA ALA A 143 9.01 -15.70 27.68
C ALA A 143 8.57 -14.60 26.69
N MET A 144 7.42 -13.95 26.91
CA MET A 144 6.97 -12.80 26.12
C MET A 144 7.99 -11.64 26.17
N CYS A 145 8.53 -11.32 27.35
CA CYS A 145 9.59 -10.30 27.51
C CYS A 145 10.82 -10.63 26.65
N ARG A 146 11.32 -11.88 26.76
CA ARG A 146 12.50 -12.33 26.01
C ARG A 146 12.28 -12.23 24.51
N THR A 147 11.13 -12.66 24.03
CA THR A 147 10.83 -12.61 22.60
C THR A 147 10.63 -11.18 22.09
N LYS A 148 9.99 -10.30 22.88
CA LYS A 148 9.91 -8.87 22.58
C LYS A 148 11.30 -8.25 22.47
N GLN A 149 12.20 -8.56 23.40
CA GLN A 149 13.59 -8.09 23.37
C GLN A 149 14.31 -8.56 22.10
N HIS A 150 14.14 -9.81 21.71
CA HIS A 150 14.73 -10.34 20.47
C HIS A 150 14.24 -9.62 19.21
N LEU A 151 12.94 -9.27 19.14
CA LEU A 151 12.35 -8.54 18.02
C LEU A 151 12.85 -7.08 17.96
N LEU A 152 12.98 -6.43 19.11
CA LEU A 152 13.57 -5.08 19.19
C LEU A 152 15.05 -5.08 18.80
N ALA A 153 15.80 -6.10 19.20
CA ALA A 153 17.23 -6.23 18.86
C ALA A 153 17.49 -6.37 17.35
N VAL A 154 16.50 -6.86 16.57
CA VAL A 154 16.58 -6.94 15.10
C VAL A 154 15.90 -5.76 14.39
N ASN A 155 15.64 -4.68 15.13
CA ASN A 155 15.01 -3.45 14.64
C ASN A 155 13.63 -3.68 13.98
N ARG A 156 12.82 -4.58 14.57
CA ARG A 156 11.43 -4.86 14.16
C ARG A 156 10.43 -4.46 15.26
N PRO A 157 10.27 -3.15 15.54
CA PRO A 157 9.28 -2.68 16.52
C PRO A 157 7.84 -2.93 16.09
N ASP A 158 7.59 -3.00 14.77
CA ASP A 158 6.34 -3.38 14.13
C ASP A 158 5.85 -4.77 14.53
N LEU A 159 6.77 -5.71 14.80
CA LEU A 159 6.45 -7.05 15.26
C LEU A 159 6.49 -7.15 16.79
N ALA A 160 7.34 -6.38 17.46
CA ALA A 160 7.48 -6.37 18.92
C ALA A 160 6.17 -6.00 19.64
N ILE A 161 5.33 -5.14 19.03
CA ILE A 161 4.01 -4.77 19.57
C ILE A 161 3.07 -5.97 19.75
N LEU A 162 3.25 -7.05 18.97
CA LEU A 162 2.43 -8.25 19.09
C LEU A 162 2.65 -8.95 20.44
N ALA A 163 3.85 -8.84 21.03
CA ALA A 163 4.11 -9.34 22.38
C ALA A 163 3.36 -8.54 23.45
N ASP A 164 3.27 -7.21 23.29
CA ASP A 164 2.50 -6.34 24.20
C ASP A 164 1.00 -6.65 24.14
N ARG A 165 0.49 -6.85 22.91
CA ARG A 165 -0.91 -7.23 22.68
C ARG A 165 -1.21 -8.60 23.29
N LEU A 166 -0.34 -9.58 23.10
CA LEU A 166 -0.47 -10.90 23.69
C LEU A 166 -0.47 -10.84 25.21
N TYR A 167 0.46 -10.10 25.81
CA TYR A 167 0.51 -9.89 27.26
C TYR A 167 -0.77 -9.24 27.79
N SER A 168 -1.26 -8.20 27.11
CA SER A 168 -2.49 -7.51 27.49
C SER A 168 -3.70 -8.45 27.47
N ARG A 169 -3.84 -9.27 26.44
CA ARG A 169 -4.95 -10.25 26.33
C ARG A 169 -4.82 -11.38 27.34
N TYR A 170 -3.61 -11.88 27.56
CA TYR A 170 -3.34 -12.88 28.57
C TYR A 170 -3.79 -12.41 29.95
N ARG A 171 -3.38 -11.20 30.37
CA ARG A 171 -3.80 -10.62 31.65
C ARG A 171 -5.30 -10.42 31.72
N HIS A 172 -5.91 -9.90 30.65
CA HIS A 172 -7.35 -9.70 30.64
C HIS A 172 -8.13 -11.00 30.82
N VAL A 173 -7.73 -12.07 30.13
CA VAL A 173 -8.36 -13.39 30.27
C VAL A 173 -8.19 -13.93 31.69
N LEU A 174 -7.00 -13.80 32.29
CA LEU A 174 -6.76 -14.24 33.67
C LEU A 174 -7.58 -13.46 34.70
N ASP A 175 -7.71 -12.14 34.54
CA ASP A 175 -8.57 -11.31 35.40
C ASP A 175 -10.04 -11.73 35.28
N VAL A 176 -10.53 -11.99 34.06
CA VAL A 176 -11.89 -12.50 33.85
C VAL A 176 -12.06 -13.87 34.52
N LEU A 177 -11.12 -14.80 34.33
CA LEU A 177 -11.17 -16.13 34.93
C LEU A 177 -11.19 -16.07 36.47
N SER A 178 -10.31 -15.27 37.07
CA SER A 178 -10.23 -15.13 38.53
C SER A 178 -11.44 -14.43 39.14
N SER A 179 -12.11 -13.56 38.39
CA SER A 179 -13.36 -12.93 38.83
C SER A 179 -14.57 -13.88 38.80
N ARG A 180 -14.51 -14.95 38.01
CA ARG A 180 -15.66 -15.85 37.75
C ARG A 180 -15.55 -17.21 38.45
N PHE A 181 -14.35 -17.70 38.67
CA PHE A 181 -14.11 -19.00 39.31
C PHE A 181 -13.22 -18.83 40.53
N HIS A 182 -13.42 -19.66 41.56
CA HIS A 182 -12.43 -19.76 42.63
C HIS A 182 -11.17 -20.47 42.14
N THR A 183 -10.00 -20.01 42.59
CA THR A 183 -8.68 -20.55 42.19
C THR A 183 -8.49 -22.04 42.50
N GLY A 184 -9.29 -22.61 43.42
CA GLY A 184 -9.29 -24.05 43.73
C GLY A 184 -10.21 -24.90 42.84
N GLU A 185 -10.97 -24.31 41.94
CA GLU A 185 -11.89 -25.06 41.07
C GLU A 185 -11.17 -25.69 39.88
N LEU A 186 -11.52 -26.94 39.57
CA LEU A 186 -10.97 -27.65 38.42
C LEU A 186 -11.29 -26.94 37.08
N ALA A 187 -12.39 -26.20 37.00
CA ALA A 187 -12.74 -25.41 35.83
C ALA A 187 -11.77 -24.23 35.61
N PHE A 188 -11.36 -23.56 36.70
CA PHE A 188 -10.36 -22.49 36.65
C PHE A 188 -9.02 -23.02 36.14
N GLU A 189 -8.51 -24.09 36.75
CA GLU A 189 -7.22 -24.67 36.39
C GLU A 189 -7.17 -25.19 34.94
N ARG A 190 -8.24 -25.85 34.48
CA ARG A 190 -8.34 -26.30 33.08
C ARG A 190 -8.35 -25.12 32.10
N SER A 191 -9.14 -24.09 32.39
CA SER A 191 -9.24 -22.90 31.54
C SER A 191 -7.90 -22.17 31.47
N ARG A 192 -7.26 -21.95 32.62
CA ARG A 192 -5.93 -21.35 32.71
C ARG A 192 -4.87 -22.14 31.95
N GLY A 193 -4.90 -23.47 32.04
CA GLY A 193 -4.01 -24.36 31.30
C GLY A 193 -4.14 -24.19 29.78
N LEU A 194 -5.37 -24.20 29.26
CA LEU A 194 -5.62 -24.01 27.82
C LEU A 194 -5.20 -22.61 27.34
N VAL A 195 -5.52 -21.57 28.09
CA VAL A 195 -5.09 -20.18 27.78
C VAL A 195 -3.56 -20.09 27.74
N SER A 196 -2.88 -20.72 28.71
CA SER A 196 -1.43 -20.74 28.76
C SER A 196 -0.82 -21.48 27.56
N GLN A 197 -1.42 -22.60 27.13
CA GLN A 197 -0.98 -23.33 25.92
C GLN A 197 -1.12 -22.50 24.65
N VAL A 198 -2.24 -21.79 24.48
CA VAL A 198 -2.45 -20.88 23.34
C VAL A 198 -1.38 -19.77 23.34
N CYS A 199 -1.11 -19.18 24.50
CA CYS A 199 -0.10 -18.14 24.63
C CYS A 199 1.32 -18.66 24.39
N LEU A 200 1.65 -19.87 24.84
CA LEU A 200 2.94 -20.52 24.56
C LEU A 200 3.13 -20.73 23.05
N GLY A 201 2.12 -21.24 22.34
CA GLY A 201 2.19 -21.36 20.88
C GLY A 201 2.36 -20.02 20.15
N ALA A 202 1.74 -18.95 20.67
CA ALA A 202 1.95 -17.60 20.15
C ALA A 202 3.36 -17.08 20.45
N VAL A 203 3.94 -17.37 21.62
CA VAL A 203 5.33 -17.05 21.96
C VAL A 203 6.32 -17.80 21.07
N ASP A 204 6.08 -19.07 20.77
CA ASP A 204 6.90 -19.85 19.83
C ASP A 204 6.84 -19.25 18.41
N THR A 205 5.66 -18.80 17.99
CA THR A 205 5.45 -18.09 16.72
C THR A 205 6.24 -16.78 16.69
N LEU A 206 6.15 -15.95 17.74
CA LEU A 206 6.92 -14.72 17.87
C LEU A 206 8.44 -14.99 17.87
N THR A 207 8.87 -16.09 18.48
CA THR A 207 10.29 -16.50 18.53
C THR A 207 10.78 -16.90 17.15
N THR A 208 9.94 -17.59 16.38
CA THR A 208 10.19 -17.92 14.97
C THR A 208 10.25 -16.66 14.10
N MET A 209 9.39 -15.67 14.35
CA MET A 209 9.46 -14.38 13.66
C MET A 209 10.78 -13.67 13.95
N ALA A 210 11.25 -13.68 15.20
CA ALA A 210 12.52 -13.07 15.58
C ALA A 210 13.71 -13.76 14.90
N SER A 211 13.71 -15.09 14.78
CA SER A 211 14.78 -15.83 14.10
C SER A 211 14.79 -15.57 12.59
N GLN A 212 13.62 -15.53 11.93
CA GLN A 212 13.50 -15.19 10.51
C GLN A 212 13.93 -13.75 10.22
N ALA A 213 13.46 -12.78 11.02
CA ALA A 213 13.85 -11.38 10.90
C ALA A 213 15.36 -11.19 11.09
N ARG A 214 15.97 -11.92 12.03
CA ARG A 214 17.44 -11.91 12.23
C ARG A 214 18.20 -12.41 11.01
N GLY A 215 17.67 -13.42 10.29
CA GLY A 215 18.30 -13.97 9.09
C GLY A 215 18.46 -12.96 7.96
N VAL A 216 17.58 -11.94 7.90
CA VAL A 216 17.57 -10.93 6.83
C VAL A 216 18.03 -9.54 7.26
N VAL A 217 18.29 -9.32 8.56
CA VAL A 217 18.63 -7.99 9.11
C VAL A 217 19.87 -7.37 8.47
N SER A 218 20.80 -8.19 7.97
CA SER A 218 22.03 -7.74 7.31
C SER A 218 21.84 -7.34 5.84
N VAL A 219 20.66 -7.59 5.26
CA VAL A 219 20.37 -7.30 3.85
C VAL A 219 19.69 -5.94 3.73
N ASP A 220 20.45 -4.92 3.29
CA ASP A 220 19.89 -3.60 2.98
C ASP A 220 19.07 -3.63 1.67
N GLY A 221 17.76 -3.83 1.80
CA GLY A 221 16.83 -3.89 0.68
C GLY A 221 16.77 -2.59 -0.14
N ASP A 222 16.99 -1.44 0.49
CA ASP A 222 16.98 -0.16 -0.22
C ASP A 222 18.26 0.04 -1.02
N TYR A 223 19.41 -0.38 -0.49
CA TYR A 223 20.64 -0.44 -1.26
C TYR A 223 20.49 -1.35 -2.47
N VAL A 224 19.95 -2.57 -2.29
CA VAL A 224 19.73 -3.53 -3.37
C VAL A 224 18.82 -2.94 -4.46
N ARG A 225 17.70 -2.32 -4.08
CA ARG A 225 16.78 -1.65 -5.02
C ARG A 225 17.45 -0.49 -5.75
N ARG A 226 18.20 0.37 -5.05
CA ARG A 226 18.94 1.49 -5.65
C ARG A 226 20.04 1.00 -6.60
N ARG A 227 20.72 -0.10 -6.26
CA ARG A 227 21.78 -0.69 -7.09
C ARG A 227 21.19 -1.27 -8.37
N LEU A 228 20.10 -2.04 -8.27
CA LEU A 228 19.36 -2.58 -9.43
C LEU A 228 18.83 -1.47 -10.36
N ALA A 229 18.36 -0.34 -9.80
CA ALA A 229 17.87 0.78 -10.59
C ALA A 229 18.97 1.47 -11.44
N LYS A 230 20.24 1.37 -11.04
CA LYS A 230 21.41 1.91 -11.79
C LYS A 230 21.88 0.99 -12.92
N GLY A 231 21.07 0.00 -13.33
CA GLY A 231 21.41 -1.22 -14.07
C GLY A 231 22.18 -1.15 -15.40
N LYS A 232 22.67 0.01 -15.85
CA LYS A 232 23.56 0.12 -17.02
C LYS A 232 25.02 -0.28 -16.76
N GLN A 233 25.42 -0.46 -15.49
CA GLN A 233 26.80 -0.76 -15.08
C GLN A 233 26.95 -2.09 -14.34
N LEU A 234 25.90 -2.92 -14.26
CA LEU A 234 25.93 -4.19 -13.54
C LEU A 234 26.27 -5.33 -14.49
N SER A 235 27.11 -6.27 -14.05
CA SER A 235 27.23 -7.57 -14.73
C SER A 235 25.93 -8.36 -14.57
N GLU A 236 25.67 -9.32 -15.47
CA GLU A 236 24.51 -10.21 -15.34
C GLU A 236 24.54 -11.02 -14.03
N GLU A 237 25.73 -11.42 -13.59
CA GLU A 237 25.95 -12.15 -12.34
C GLU A 237 25.64 -11.28 -11.12
N GLU A 238 26.09 -10.02 -11.10
CA GLU A 238 25.80 -9.08 -10.02
C GLU A 238 24.30 -8.79 -9.96
N ARG A 239 23.66 -8.61 -11.12
CA ARG A 239 22.20 -8.43 -11.21
C ARG A 239 21.45 -9.65 -10.68
N ALA A 240 21.84 -10.87 -11.08
CA ALA A 240 21.19 -12.10 -10.62
C ALA A 240 21.32 -12.28 -9.10
N ALA A 241 22.49 -11.97 -8.52
CA ALA A 241 22.70 -12.04 -7.08
C ALA A 241 21.84 -11.00 -6.31
N LEU A 242 21.73 -9.77 -6.83
CA LEU A 242 20.90 -8.72 -6.23
C LEU A 242 19.41 -9.04 -6.29
N VAL A 243 18.93 -9.61 -7.40
CA VAL A 243 17.55 -10.07 -7.53
C VAL A 243 17.26 -11.17 -6.51
N ARG A 244 18.12 -12.20 -6.40
CA ARG A 244 17.94 -13.26 -5.38
C ARG A 244 17.89 -12.71 -3.96
N ARG A 245 18.73 -11.73 -3.62
CA ARG A 245 18.69 -11.08 -2.29
C ARG A 245 17.37 -10.34 -2.04
N LEU A 246 16.82 -9.71 -3.07
CA LEU A 246 15.52 -9.04 -2.98
C LEU A 246 14.37 -10.05 -2.84
N ASP A 247 14.42 -11.14 -3.59
CA ASP A 247 13.42 -12.22 -3.51
C ASP A 247 13.40 -12.84 -2.11
N LEU A 248 14.56 -13.11 -1.51
CA LEU A 248 14.67 -13.60 -0.13
C LEU A 248 14.04 -12.62 0.89
N LEU A 249 14.21 -11.31 0.70
CA LEU A 249 13.58 -10.30 1.54
C LEU A 249 12.06 -10.33 1.41
N VAL A 250 11.55 -10.42 0.19
CA VAL A 250 10.10 -10.46 -0.09
C VAL A 250 9.47 -11.73 0.47
N GLU A 251 10.13 -12.87 0.29
CA GLU A 251 9.68 -14.16 0.82
C GLU A 251 9.66 -14.16 2.35
N THR A 252 10.71 -13.63 2.98
CA THR A 252 10.76 -13.51 4.44
C THR A 252 9.65 -12.58 4.95
N GLU A 253 9.42 -11.45 4.30
CA GLU A 253 8.34 -10.53 4.68
C GLU A 253 6.96 -11.19 4.52
N HIS A 254 6.76 -11.97 3.45
CA HIS A 254 5.52 -12.72 3.28
C HIS A 254 5.31 -13.72 4.42
N ARG A 255 6.37 -14.46 4.78
CA ARG A 255 6.34 -15.43 5.88
C ARG A 255 6.08 -14.76 7.23
N LEU A 256 6.70 -13.62 7.50
CA LEU A 256 6.46 -12.83 8.72
C LEU A 256 5.00 -12.36 8.81
N ASN A 257 4.39 -12.00 7.68
CA ASN A 257 2.97 -11.64 7.61
C ASN A 257 2.05 -12.85 7.89
N GLU A 258 2.38 -14.04 7.38
CA GLU A 258 1.66 -15.27 7.71
C GLU A 258 1.72 -15.59 9.21
N LEU A 259 2.91 -15.49 9.81
CA LEU A 259 3.11 -15.72 11.25
C LEU A 259 2.38 -14.66 12.10
N SER A 260 2.38 -13.39 11.65
CA SER A 260 1.61 -12.33 12.29
C SER A 260 0.11 -12.64 12.28
N ALA A 261 -0.43 -13.12 11.15
CA ALA A 261 -1.83 -13.53 11.05
C ALA A 261 -2.17 -14.70 12.00
N ARG A 262 -1.24 -15.64 12.24
CA ARG A 262 -1.41 -16.71 13.24
C ARG A 262 -1.51 -16.14 14.65
N ILE A 263 -0.71 -15.14 15.00
CA ILE A 263 -0.80 -14.45 16.31
C ILE A 263 -2.13 -13.71 16.43
N GLU A 264 -2.58 -12.99 15.41
CA GLU A 264 -3.89 -12.32 15.41
C GLU A 264 -5.04 -13.32 15.63
N SER A 265 -4.94 -14.52 15.04
CA SER A 265 -5.91 -15.59 15.28
C SER A 265 -5.88 -16.05 16.75
N ALA A 266 -4.70 -16.19 17.34
CA ALA A 266 -4.58 -16.54 18.76
C ALA A 266 -5.17 -15.45 19.66
N LEU A 267 -4.90 -14.17 19.38
CA LEU A 267 -5.48 -13.04 20.12
C LEU A 267 -7.01 -13.02 20.03
N THR A 268 -7.57 -13.27 18.84
CA THR A 268 -9.03 -13.37 18.65
C THR A 268 -9.63 -14.48 19.49
N VAL A 269 -9.00 -15.67 19.50
CA VAL A 269 -9.47 -16.80 20.32
C VAL A 269 -9.42 -16.47 21.82
N LEU A 270 -8.40 -15.75 22.28
CA LEU A 270 -8.32 -15.28 23.67
C LEU A 270 -9.42 -14.26 23.98
N ASP A 271 -9.70 -13.32 23.07
CA ASP A 271 -10.77 -12.33 23.22
C ASP A 271 -12.16 -13.00 23.26
N ASP A 272 -12.43 -13.93 22.34
CA ASP A 272 -13.68 -14.69 22.31
C ASP A 272 -13.87 -15.53 23.57
N THR A 273 -12.78 -16.10 24.10
CA THR A 273 -12.77 -16.81 25.38
C THR A 273 -13.10 -15.85 26.53
N ALA A 274 -12.44 -14.69 26.61
CA ALA A 274 -12.72 -13.70 27.66
C ALA A 274 -14.18 -13.25 27.63
N VAL A 275 -14.73 -12.96 26.44
CA VAL A 275 -16.13 -12.56 26.27
C VAL A 275 -17.08 -13.68 26.68
N SER A 276 -16.79 -14.92 26.28
CA SER A 276 -17.62 -16.08 26.63
C SER A 276 -17.60 -16.35 28.14
N MET A 277 -16.43 -16.26 28.76
CA MET A 277 -16.23 -16.42 30.20
C MET A 277 -16.91 -15.30 31.00
N ALA A 278 -16.85 -14.06 30.50
CA ALA A 278 -17.48 -12.91 31.16
C ALA A 278 -19.01 -13.04 31.25
N ARG A 279 -19.64 -13.81 30.34
CA ARG A 279 -21.09 -14.08 30.30
C ARG A 279 -21.53 -15.22 31.23
N ILE A 280 -20.60 -15.89 31.91
CA ILE A 280 -20.94 -16.96 32.85
C ILE A 280 -21.57 -16.33 34.10
N GLU A 281 -22.88 -16.45 34.20
CA GLU A 281 -23.58 -16.33 35.47
C GLU A 281 -23.53 -17.70 36.17
N THR A 282 -22.81 -17.79 37.29
CA THR A 282 -22.60 -19.00 38.08
C THR A 282 -23.89 -19.64 38.66
N ALA A 283 -25.07 -19.07 38.37
CA ALA A 283 -26.36 -19.51 38.90
C ALA A 283 -27.32 -20.18 37.88
N ARG A 284 -26.96 -20.31 36.58
CA ARG A 284 -27.89 -20.85 35.55
C ARG A 284 -27.34 -22.01 34.71
N PRO A 285 -28.16 -23.02 34.37
CA PRO A 285 -27.74 -24.19 33.56
C PRO A 285 -27.24 -23.86 32.15
N GLN A 286 -27.63 -22.71 31.58
CA GLN A 286 -27.15 -22.30 30.26
C GLN A 286 -25.69 -21.80 30.27
N ALA A 287 -25.15 -21.46 31.44
CA ALA A 287 -23.79 -20.95 31.59
C ALA A 287 -22.72 -22.04 31.47
N SER A 288 -23.04 -23.31 31.77
CA SER A 288 -22.10 -24.43 31.57
C SER A 288 -21.87 -24.71 30.09
N VAL A 289 -22.92 -24.66 29.25
CA VAL A 289 -22.82 -24.91 27.81
C VAL A 289 -21.96 -23.87 27.09
N THR A 290 -22.05 -22.59 27.46
CA THR A 290 -21.21 -21.53 26.88
C THR A 290 -19.74 -21.64 27.30
N THR A 291 -19.50 -22.09 28.52
CA THR A 291 -18.16 -22.35 29.05
C THR A 291 -17.50 -23.50 28.32
N ASP A 292 -18.19 -24.63 28.22
CA ASP A 292 -17.66 -25.84 27.58
C ASP A 292 -17.36 -25.59 26.09
N LYS A 293 -18.17 -24.77 25.42
CA LYS A 293 -17.91 -24.37 24.04
C LYS A 293 -16.65 -23.52 23.89
N ALA A 294 -16.43 -22.53 24.77
CA ALA A 294 -15.22 -21.70 24.74
C ALA A 294 -13.95 -22.53 25.01
N LEU A 295 -14.03 -23.49 25.94
CA LEU A 295 -12.93 -24.41 26.23
C LEU A 295 -12.67 -25.39 25.08
N GLU A 296 -13.72 -25.86 24.42
CA GLU A 296 -13.62 -26.70 23.22
C GLU A 296 -13.01 -25.93 22.04
N ASP A 297 -13.35 -24.65 21.88
CA ASP A 297 -12.78 -23.80 20.83
C ASP A 297 -11.29 -23.50 21.08
N LEU A 298 -10.89 -23.24 22.33
CA LEU A 298 -9.47 -23.18 22.74
C LEU A 298 -8.74 -24.50 22.45
N ARG A 299 -9.33 -25.62 22.87
CA ARG A 299 -8.75 -26.95 22.67
C ARG A 299 -8.57 -27.26 21.19
N ARG A 300 -9.59 -26.98 20.37
CA ARG A 300 -9.53 -27.17 18.91
C ARG A 300 -8.48 -26.26 18.28
N PHE A 301 -8.30 -25.04 18.78
CA PHE A 301 -7.23 -24.17 18.33
C PHE A 301 -5.85 -24.76 18.63
N VAL A 302 -5.62 -25.24 19.87
CA VAL A 302 -4.35 -25.90 20.26
C VAL A 302 -4.08 -27.15 19.41
N GLU A 303 -5.06 -28.05 19.26
CA GLU A 303 -4.96 -29.26 18.42
C GLU A 303 -4.83 -28.93 16.91
N GLY A 304 -5.36 -27.79 16.49
CA GLY A 304 -5.20 -27.25 15.14
C GLY A 304 -3.80 -26.72 14.89
N ALA A 305 -3.25 -25.95 15.83
CA ALA A 305 -1.93 -25.34 15.74
C ALA A 305 -0.82 -26.39 15.55
N ASP A 306 -0.89 -27.51 16.27
CA ASP A 306 0.04 -28.65 16.11
C ASP A 306 0.03 -29.26 14.70
N ARG A 307 -1.12 -29.24 14.02
CA ARG A 307 -1.24 -29.74 12.64
C ARG A 307 -0.63 -28.79 11.62
N TYR A 308 -0.65 -27.49 11.88
CA TYR A 308 0.03 -26.50 11.04
C TYR A 308 1.55 -26.52 11.24
N ALA A 309 2.02 -26.78 12.48
CA ALA A 309 3.45 -26.89 12.77
C ALA A 309 4.13 -28.10 12.11
N ARG A 310 3.40 -29.19 11.82
CA ARG A 310 3.95 -30.40 11.14
C ARG A 310 3.99 -30.33 9.61
N LYS A 311 3.41 -29.29 9.00
CA LYS A 311 3.26 -29.19 7.54
C LYS A 311 4.28 -28.27 6.87
N ASP A 312 5.09 -27.60 7.68
CA ASP A 312 6.26 -26.80 7.30
C ASP A 312 7.55 -27.56 7.71
#